data_AF-A0A1W2AFW1-F1
#
_entry.id   AF-A0A1W2AFW1-F1
#
_cell.length_a   1.000
_cell.length_b   1.000
_cell.length_c   1.000
_cell.angle_alpha   90.00
_cell.angle_beta   90.00
_cell.angle_gamma   90.00
#
_symmetry.space_group_name_H-M   'P 1'
#
loop_
_entity.id
_entity.type
_entity.pdbx_description
1 polymer ?
#
loop_
_entity_poly.entity_id
_entity_poly.type
_entity_poly.pdbx_seq_one_letter_code
_entity_poly.pdbx_strand_id
1 'polypeptide(L)'
;MYNSKFKLVLGWSLFIIVFYIFWLLAYFVLAKFALSEISNFRYGNMGLSEALSLGNIFWYLIYIGGIALCMYVIRLFIVKSPAPKSAALIYAVLIVISEAVLVKGLADSSPMINIFPHIAINTCFLFGIIFTYFKQGAVGLKTQAD
;
A
#
# COMPACT_ATOMS: atom_id res chain seq x y z
N MET A 1 14.44 -5.59 35.01
CA MET A 1 15.16 -5.88 33.74
C MET A 1 14.25 -6.34 32.58
N TYR A 2 13.05 -6.91 32.84
CA TYR A 2 12.07 -7.29 31.79
C TYR A 2 11.27 -6.12 31.18
N ASN A 3 11.16 -4.98 31.88
CA ASN A 3 10.38 -3.82 31.43
C ASN A 3 10.90 -3.17 30.13
N SER A 4 12.17 -3.35 29.77
CA SER A 4 12.75 -2.77 28.55
C SER A 4 12.35 -3.56 27.30
N LYS A 5 12.46 -4.89 27.32
CA LYS A 5 12.11 -5.75 26.17
C LYS A 5 10.60 -5.81 25.95
N PHE A 6 9.80 -5.86 27.03
CA PHE A 6 8.34 -5.90 26.92
C PHE A 6 7.77 -4.62 26.32
N LYS A 7 8.23 -3.43 26.77
CA LYS A 7 7.82 -2.14 26.18
C LYS A 7 8.21 -2.03 24.70
N LEU A 8 9.36 -2.59 24.33
CA LEU A 8 9.83 -2.59 22.96
C LEU A 8 8.94 -3.48 22.06
N VAL A 9 8.63 -4.70 22.50
CA VAL A 9 7.70 -5.60 21.78
C VAL A 9 6.31 -4.99 21.68
N LEU A 10 5.79 -4.41 22.78
CA LEU A 10 4.48 -3.75 22.78
C LEU A 10 4.42 -2.57 21.79
N GLY A 11 5.49 -1.77 21.73
CA GLY A 11 5.62 -0.68 20.77
C GLY A 11 5.66 -1.17 19.32
N TRP A 12 6.36 -2.28 19.05
CA TRP A 12 6.38 -2.91 17.74
C TRP A 12 5.01 -3.45 17.33
N SER A 13 4.32 -4.14 18.23
CA SER A 13 2.98 -4.68 17.97
C SER A 13 1.99 -3.56 17.66
N LEU A 14 2.00 -2.47 18.42
CA LEU A 14 1.19 -1.28 18.16
C LEU A 14 1.49 -0.67 16.79
N PHE A 15 2.76 -0.55 16.42
CA PHE A 15 3.17 -0.03 15.11
C PHE A 15 2.67 -0.91 13.96
N ILE A 16 2.79 -2.24 14.08
CA ILE A 16 2.32 -3.19 13.08
C ILE A 16 0.79 -3.11 12.94
N ILE A 17 0.05 -3.03 14.06
CA ILE A 17 -1.41 -2.92 14.05
C ILE A 17 -1.84 -1.63 13.36
N VAL A 18 -1.25 -0.49 13.72
CA VAL A 18 -1.59 0.82 13.13
C VAL A 18 -1.28 0.82 11.63
N PHE A 19 -0.12 0.30 11.23
CA PHE A 19 0.23 0.13 9.82
C PHE A 19 -0.82 -0.70 9.08
N TYR A 20 -1.23 -1.83 9.66
CA TYR A 20 -2.14 -2.76 9.01
C TYR A 20 -3.56 -2.18 8.89
N ILE A 21 -4.05 -1.49 9.92
CA ILE A 21 -5.33 -0.77 9.88
C ILE A 21 -5.28 0.32 8.80
N PHE A 22 -4.19 1.10 8.76
CA PHE A 22 -4.00 2.13 7.75
C PHE A 22 -4.01 1.54 6.33
N TRP A 23 -3.23 0.48 6.10
CA TRP A 23 -3.16 -0.21 4.82
C TRP A 23 -4.54 -0.72 4.39
N LEU A 24 -5.27 -1.37 5.29
CA LEU A 24 -6.59 -1.93 5.00
C LEU A 24 -7.59 -0.83 4.60
N LEU A 25 -7.64 0.27 5.36
CA LEU A 25 -8.51 1.41 5.07
C LEU A 25 -8.15 2.07 3.73
N ALA A 26 -6.86 2.36 3.51
CA ALA A 26 -6.38 2.93 2.27
C ALA A 26 -6.69 2.03 1.07
N TYR A 27 -6.43 0.74 1.20
CA TYR A 27 -6.74 -0.28 0.20
C TYR A 27 -8.23 -0.29 -0.16
N PHE A 28 -9.13 -0.33 0.83
CA PHE A 28 -10.57 -0.37 0.56
C PHE A 28 -11.07 0.87 -0.17
N VAL A 29 -10.60 2.06 0.23
CA VAL A 29 -10.99 3.31 -0.42
C VAL A 29 -10.49 3.35 -1.87
N LEU A 30 -9.21 3.02 -2.10
CA LEU A 30 -8.62 3.02 -3.44
C LEU A 30 -9.23 1.93 -4.34
N ALA A 31 -9.48 0.74 -3.80
CA ALA A 31 -10.10 -0.35 -4.53
C ALA A 31 -11.54 -0.01 -4.94
N LYS A 32 -12.32 0.57 -4.02
CA LYS A 32 -13.70 1.01 -4.33
C LYS A 32 -13.71 2.07 -5.43
N PHE A 33 -12.78 3.03 -5.36
CA PHE A 33 -12.64 4.05 -6.40
C PHE A 33 -12.29 3.41 -7.76
N ALA A 34 -11.28 2.55 -7.81
CA ALA A 34 -10.86 1.90 -9.06
C ALA A 34 -11.94 0.99 -9.65
N LEU A 35 -12.68 0.26 -8.82
CA LEU A 35 -13.82 -0.56 -9.27
C LEU A 35 -14.98 0.30 -9.79
N SER A 36 -15.25 1.45 -9.15
CA SER A 36 -16.25 2.42 -9.63
C SER A 36 -15.89 2.92 -11.03
N GLU A 37 -14.62 3.26 -11.26
CA GLU A 37 -14.15 3.72 -12.57
C GLU A 37 -14.24 2.61 -13.63
N ILE A 38 -13.81 1.39 -13.32
CA ILE A 38 -13.95 0.25 -14.24
C ILE A 38 -15.42 -0.02 -14.59
N SER A 39 -16.33 0.09 -13.61
CA SER A 39 -17.76 -0.05 -13.84
C SER A 39 -18.28 1.06 -14.75
N ASN A 40 -17.85 2.31 -14.53
CA ASN A 40 -18.23 3.45 -15.37
C ASN A 40 -17.73 3.30 -16.80
N PHE A 41 -16.52 2.78 -17.02
CA PHE A 41 -15.99 2.48 -18.35
C PHE A 41 -16.68 1.31 -19.05
N ARG A 42 -17.07 0.27 -18.29
CA ARG A 42 -17.63 -0.96 -18.87
C ARG A 42 -19.12 -0.83 -19.21
N TYR A 43 -19.87 -0.09 -18.40
CA TYR A 43 -21.32 0.00 -18.50
C TYR A 43 -21.82 1.42 -18.83
N GLY A 44 -21.04 2.45 -18.52
CA GLY A 44 -21.26 3.79 -19.06
C GLY A 44 -20.59 3.85 -20.43
N ASN A 45 -21.26 4.40 -21.43
CA ASN A 45 -20.68 4.64 -22.76
C ASN A 45 -19.60 5.75 -22.73
N MET A 46 -18.70 5.74 -21.75
CA MET A 46 -17.61 6.70 -21.63
C MET A 46 -16.63 6.50 -22.78
N GLY A 47 -16.78 7.33 -23.81
CA GLY A 47 -15.77 7.50 -24.85
C GLY A 47 -14.49 8.15 -24.28
N LEU A 48 -13.39 8.07 -25.04
CA LEU A 48 -12.10 8.66 -24.66
C LEU A 48 -12.21 10.17 -24.33
N SER A 49 -13.15 10.89 -24.95
CA SER A 49 -13.40 12.31 -24.70
C SER A 49 -14.08 12.57 -23.35
N GLU A 50 -14.95 11.67 -22.88
CA GLU A 50 -15.59 11.80 -21.57
C GLU A 50 -14.63 11.38 -20.45
N ALA A 51 -13.78 10.38 -20.69
CA ALA A 51 -12.68 10.01 -19.80
C ALA A 51 -11.71 11.18 -19.55
N LEU A 52 -11.49 12.03 -20.57
CA LEU A 52 -10.67 13.24 -20.51
C LEU A 52 -11.44 14.50 -20.07
N SER A 53 -12.68 14.36 -19.58
CA SER A 53 -13.39 15.50 -19.01
C SER A 53 -12.70 16.02 -17.76
N LEU A 54 -12.79 17.33 -17.52
CA LEU A 54 -12.12 18.00 -16.38
C LEU A 54 -12.52 17.40 -15.02
N GLY A 55 -13.77 16.94 -14.90
CA GLY A 55 -14.28 16.26 -13.71
C GLY A 55 -13.60 14.92 -13.46
N ASN A 56 -13.43 14.10 -14.50
CA ASN A 56 -12.78 12.79 -14.40
C ASN A 56 -11.27 12.92 -14.16
N ILE A 57 -10.61 13.89 -14.81
CA ILE A 57 -9.19 14.20 -14.58
C ILE A 57 -8.94 14.56 -13.11
N PHE A 58 -9.80 15.37 -12.49
CA PHE A 58 -9.69 15.72 -11.08
C PHE A 58 -9.75 14.49 -10.17
N TRP A 59 -10.68 13.57 -10.42
CA TRP A 59 -10.81 12.35 -9.65
C TRP A 59 -9.62 11.39 -9.84
N TYR A 60 -9.07 11.28 -11.05
CA TYR A 60 -7.83 10.53 -11.27
C TYR A 60 -6.62 11.15 -10.55
N LEU A 61 -6.52 12.48 -10.50
CA LEU A 61 -5.48 13.16 -9.74
C LEU A 61 -5.61 12.90 -8.24
N ILE A 62 -6.84 12.91 -7.70
CA ILE A 62 -7.09 12.52 -6.30
C ILE A 62 -6.67 11.06 -6.06
N TYR A 63 -6.99 10.15 -6.97
CA TYR A 63 -6.64 8.74 -6.85
C TYR A 63 -5.12 8.53 -6.81
N ILE A 64 -4.39 9.12 -7.77
CA ILE A 64 -2.92 9.09 -7.81
C ILE A 64 -2.33 9.74 -6.55
N GLY A 65 -2.88 10.88 -6.14
CA GLY A 65 -2.50 11.58 -4.90
C GLY A 65 -2.72 10.71 -3.67
N GLY A 66 -3.82 9.95 -3.62
CA GLY A 66 -4.11 8.98 -2.58
C GLY A 66 -3.07 7.86 -2.50
N ILE A 67 -2.72 7.26 -3.65
CA ILE A 67 -1.65 6.25 -3.72
C ILE A 67 -0.31 6.84 -3.24
N ALA A 68 0.04 8.04 -3.72
CA ALA A 68 1.28 8.73 -3.32
C ALA A 68 1.33 9.03 -1.82
N LEU A 69 0.23 9.51 -1.24
CA LEU A 69 0.10 9.74 0.19
C LEU A 69 0.26 8.44 0.98
N CYS A 70 -0.34 7.35 0.51
CA CYS A 70 -0.20 6.04 1.15
C CYS A 70 1.25 5.55 1.13
N MET A 71 1.93 5.64 -0.02
CA MET A 71 3.36 5.32 -0.11
C MET A 71 4.20 6.17 0.85
N TYR A 72 3.88 7.46 0.99
CA TYR A 72 4.55 8.35 1.93
C TYR A 72 4.34 7.94 3.39
N VAL A 73 3.11 7.63 3.78
CA VAL A 73 2.77 7.19 5.15
C VAL A 73 3.44 5.85 5.47
N ILE A 74 3.41 4.89 4.54
CA ILE A 74 4.12 3.61 4.67
C ILE A 74 5.62 3.83 4.90
N ARG A 75 6.25 4.70 4.10
CA ARG A 75 7.66 5.07 4.29
C ARG A 75 7.91 5.66 5.67
N LEU A 76 7.01 6.52 6.16
CA LEU A 76 7.13 7.14 7.48
C LEU A 76 7.05 6.09 8.61
N PHE A 77 6.16 5.10 8.50
CA PHE A 77 6.09 3.98 9.45
C PHE A 77 7.36 3.13 9.45
N ILE A 78 7.93 2.85 8.28
CA ILE A 78 9.18 2.08 8.17
C ILE A 78 10.34 2.86 8.79
N VAL A 79 10.52 4.13 8.40
CA VAL A 79 11.65 4.96 8.85
C VAL A 79 11.61 5.23 10.35
N LYS A 80 10.42 5.40 10.94
CA LYS A 80 10.26 5.63 12.38
C LYS A 80 10.28 4.35 13.22
N SER A 81 10.32 3.18 12.60
CA SER A 81 10.38 1.93 13.35
C SER A 81 11.76 1.72 14.00
N PRO A 82 11.85 0.99 15.12
CA PRO A 82 13.13 0.73 15.80
C PRO A 82 14.14 -0.05 14.94
N ALA A 83 13.69 -0.82 13.95
CA ALA A 83 14.52 -1.57 13.02
C ALA A 83 13.92 -1.50 11.61
N PRO A 84 14.21 -0.45 10.84
CA PRO A 84 13.52 -0.16 9.58
C PRO A 84 13.60 -1.24 8.51
N LYS A 85 14.75 -1.92 8.37
CA LYS A 85 14.89 -3.04 7.42
C LYS A 85 13.96 -4.19 7.78
N SER A 86 13.93 -4.57 9.06
CA SER A 86 13.05 -5.64 9.55
C SER A 86 11.58 -5.24 9.43
N ALA A 87 11.23 -3.99 9.75
CA ALA A 87 9.87 -3.48 9.59
C ALA A 87 9.41 -3.55 8.13
N ALA A 88 10.23 -3.09 7.19
CA ALA A 88 9.90 -3.15 5.77
C ALA A 88 9.69 -4.60 5.30
N LEU A 89 10.49 -5.55 5.77
CA LEU A 89 10.34 -6.96 5.40
C LEU A 89 9.06 -7.57 6.00
N ILE A 90 8.75 -7.28 7.26
CA ILE A 90 7.50 -7.69 7.91
C ILE A 90 6.28 -7.12 7.17
N TYR A 91 6.31 -5.83 6.85
CA TYR A 91 5.22 -5.16 6.13
C TYR A 91 5.05 -5.70 4.71
N ALA A 92 6.15 -5.98 4.00
CA ALA A 92 6.08 -6.60 2.68
C ALA A 92 5.43 -7.99 2.74
N VAL A 93 5.86 -8.83 3.67
CA VAL A 93 5.29 -10.18 3.86
C VAL A 93 3.81 -10.10 4.22
N LEU A 94 3.43 -9.19 5.12
CA LEU A 94 2.03 -8.97 5.48
C LEU A 94 1.19 -8.58 4.26
N ILE A 95 1.62 -7.60 3.47
CA ILE A 95 0.89 -7.19 2.27
C ILE A 95 0.77 -8.32 1.26
N VAL A 96 1.87 -9.04 0.96
CA VAL A 96 1.85 -10.14 -0.02
C VAL A 96 0.91 -11.26 0.40
N ILE A 97 0.94 -11.66 1.68
CA ILE A 97 0.05 -12.71 2.20
C ILE A 97 -1.41 -12.23 2.14
N SER A 98 -1.68 -11.00 2.58
CA SER A 98 -3.03 -10.46 2.58
C SER A 98 -3.59 -10.28 1.17
N GLU A 99 -2.77 -9.84 0.23
CA GLU A 99 -3.12 -9.77 -1.19
C GLU A 99 -3.41 -11.16 -1.76
N ALA A 100 -2.57 -12.16 -1.48
CA ALA A 100 -2.79 -13.52 -1.96
C ALA A 100 -4.13 -14.10 -1.46
N VAL A 101 -4.48 -13.86 -0.19
CA VAL A 101 -5.78 -14.26 0.37
C VAL A 101 -6.93 -13.51 -0.31
N LEU A 102 -6.79 -12.20 -0.52
CA LEU A 102 -7.80 -11.38 -1.18
C LEU A 102 -8.02 -11.79 -2.64
N VAL A 103 -6.93 -11.93 -3.41
CA VAL A 103 -6.97 -12.35 -4.81
C VAL A 103 -7.55 -13.76 -4.95
N LYS A 104 -7.20 -14.69 -4.06
CA LYS A 104 -7.80 -16.02 -4.04
C LYS A 104 -9.32 -15.95 -3.82
N GLY A 105 -9.76 -15.21 -2.81
CA GLY A 105 -11.19 -15.06 -2.53
C GLY A 105 -11.97 -14.39 -3.67
N LEU A 106 -11.33 -13.45 -4.38
CA LEU A 106 -11.91 -12.79 -5.55
C LEU A 106 -11.87 -13.65 -6.81
N ALA A 107 -10.82 -14.45 -7.02
CA ALA A 107 -10.69 -15.33 -8.18
C ALA A 107 -11.81 -16.38 -8.22
N ASP A 108 -12.27 -16.83 -7.05
CA ASP A 108 -13.36 -17.81 -6.94
C ASP A 108 -14.75 -17.19 -7.19
N SER A 109 -14.89 -15.85 -7.14
CA SER A 109 -16.19 -15.18 -7.07
C SER A 109 -16.38 -14.00 -8.05
N SER A 110 -15.35 -13.57 -8.76
CA SER A 110 -15.36 -12.35 -9.57
C SER A 110 -14.60 -12.51 -10.90
N PRO A 111 -15.03 -11.83 -11.98
CA PRO A 111 -14.28 -11.79 -13.23
C PRO A 111 -12.91 -11.11 -13.03
N MET A 112 -11.88 -11.59 -13.74
CA MET A 112 -10.49 -11.11 -13.62
C MET A 112 -10.32 -9.58 -13.72
N ILE A 113 -11.17 -8.91 -14.48
CA ILE A 113 -11.14 -7.44 -14.62
C ILE A 113 -11.35 -6.70 -13.29
N ASN A 114 -12.09 -7.31 -12.35
CA ASN A 114 -12.31 -6.76 -11.01
C ASN A 114 -11.14 -7.08 -10.07
N ILE A 115 -10.27 -8.04 -10.43
CA ILE A 115 -9.11 -8.46 -9.63
C ILE A 115 -7.93 -7.52 -9.86
N PHE A 116 -7.77 -7.05 -11.10
CA PHE A 116 -6.62 -6.24 -11.53
C PHE A 116 -6.37 -4.98 -10.68
N PRO A 117 -7.38 -4.19 -10.26
CA PRO A 117 -7.16 -3.04 -9.37
C PRO A 117 -6.50 -3.40 -8.05
N HIS A 118 -6.87 -4.55 -7.48
CA HIS A 118 -6.34 -5.00 -6.21
C HIS A 118 -4.85 -5.33 -6.32
N ILE A 119 -4.45 -5.96 -7.43
CA ILE A 119 -3.06 -6.27 -7.73
C ILE A 119 -2.25 -4.99 -7.97
N ALA A 120 -2.80 -4.06 -8.76
CA ALA A 120 -2.12 -2.81 -9.07
C ALA A 120 -1.87 -1.95 -7.81
N ILE A 121 -2.89 -1.78 -6.96
CA ILE A 121 -2.78 -0.99 -5.72
C ILE A 121 -1.74 -1.61 -4.77
N ASN A 122 -1.78 -2.93 -4.56
CA ASN A 122 -0.82 -3.59 -3.67
C ASN A 122 0.60 -3.55 -4.23
N THR A 123 0.77 -3.68 -5.54
CA THR A 123 2.07 -3.49 -6.21
C THR A 123 2.63 -2.10 -5.94
N CYS A 124 1.82 -1.05 -6.00
CA CYS A 124 2.25 0.31 -5.65
C CYS A 124 2.71 0.42 -4.19
N PHE A 125 1.99 -0.20 -3.25
CA PHE A 125 2.41 -0.23 -1.85
C PHE A 125 3.72 -0.99 -1.64
N LEU A 126 3.86 -2.16 -2.26
CA LEU A 126 5.08 -2.96 -2.23
C LEU A 126 6.27 -2.18 -2.80
N PHE A 127 6.08 -1.44 -3.90
CA PHE A 127 7.12 -0.59 -4.46
C PHE A 127 7.61 0.46 -3.44
N GLY A 128 6.69 1.11 -2.72
CA GLY A 128 7.03 2.05 -1.66
C GLY A 128 7.83 1.42 -0.51
N ILE A 129 7.50 0.18 -0.15
CA ILE A 129 8.21 -0.59 0.90
C ILE A 129 9.61 -0.98 0.42
N ILE A 130 9.72 -1.58 -0.77
CA ILE A 130 10.98 -2.05 -1.37
C ILE A 130 11.94 -0.88 -1.58
N PHE A 131 11.46 0.24 -2.13
CA PHE A 131 12.26 1.45 -2.29
C PHE A 131 12.82 1.95 -0.95
N THR A 132 11.99 1.96 0.09
CA THR A 132 12.41 2.37 1.43
C THR A 132 13.43 1.40 2.03
N TYR A 133 13.26 0.09 1.82
CA TYR A 133 14.19 -0.95 2.28
C TYR A 133 15.60 -0.77 1.70
N PHE A 134 15.72 -0.60 0.38
CA PHE A 134 17.02 -0.40 -0.27
C PHE A 134 17.67 0.93 0.12
N LYS A 135 16.88 2.00 0.23
CA LYS A 135 17.40 3.31 0.65
C LYS A 135 17.97 3.28 2.08
N GLN A 136 17.35 2.54 2.99
CA GLN A 136 17.86 2.31 4.35
C GLN A 136 19.18 1.53 4.34
N GLY A 137 19.32 0.57 3.42
CA GLY A 137 20.57 -0.16 3.22
C GLY A 137 21.74 0.70 2.75
N ALA A 138 21.47 1.66 1.85
CA ALA A 138 22.48 2.59 1.36
C ALA A 138 23.01 3.55 2.46
N VAL A 139 22.16 3.95 3.40
CA VAL A 139 22.57 4.84 4.51
C VAL A 139 23.43 4.09 5.53
N GLY A 140 23.11 2.82 5.84
CA GLY A 140 23.90 2.02 6.78
C GLY A 140 25.28 1.60 6.27
N LEU A 141 25.51 1.61 4.95
CA LEU A 141 26.83 1.38 4.35
C LEU A 141 27.73 2.63 4.42
N LYS A 142 27.15 3.84 4.38
CA LYS A 142 27.92 5.09 4.52
C LYS A 142 28.47 5.27 5.93
N THR A 143 27.69 4.96 6.97
CA THR A 143 28.14 5.10 8.37
C THR A 143 29.15 4.04 8.84
N GLN A 144 29.48 3.05 8.00
CA GLN A 144 30.58 2.09 8.28
C GLN A 144 31.84 2.36 7.46
N ALA A 145 31.80 3.36 6.56
CA ALA A 145 32.93 3.78 5.74
C ALA A 145 33.64 5.04 6.27
N ASP A 146 33.10 5.64 7.34
CA ASP A 146 33.68 6.73 8.13
C ASP A 146 34.10 6.19 9.51
#